data_AF-X0ZZ77-F1
#
_entry.id   AF-X0ZZ77-F1
#
_cell.length_a   1.000
_cell.length_b   1.000
_cell.length_c   1.000
_cell.angle_alpha   90.00
_cell.angle_beta   90.00
_cell.angle_gamma   90.00
#
_symmetry.space_group_name_H-M   'P 1'
#
loop_
_entity.id
_entity.type
_entity.pdbx_description
1 polymer ?
#
loop_
_entity_poly.entity_id
_entity_poly.type
_entity_poly.pdbx_seq_one_letter_code
_entity_poly.pdbx_strand_id
1 'polypeptide(L)'
;MKDVKVNIKSAAFPSQFVSDAEKETKEYGLQIGQAIQYEWFRRDGSGYRFYNQFRNFHRLRLYARGEQSVAKYKNEIAVDGDLSYLNLDWTPVPVIPKFVDIVVNGMSDRLFKVKAYAQDAMSQSKRSKYQDMVEAQMVAKDFLMDVQQQSGFDPFTVSPDQLPQTDEELSLYMQINYKPSIE
;
A
#
# COMPACT_ATOMS: atom_id res chain seq x y z
N MET A 1 -34.58 -34.68 7.42
CA MET A 1 -33.70 -33.82 6.60
C MET A 1 -33.89 -34.24 5.16
N LYS A 2 -34.39 -33.36 4.28
CA LYS A 2 -34.52 -33.69 2.85
C LYS A 2 -33.11 -33.74 2.27
N ASP A 3 -32.75 -34.88 1.68
CA ASP A 3 -31.53 -35.03 0.89
C ASP A 3 -31.63 -34.10 -0.32
N VAL A 4 -31.04 -32.92 -0.20
CA VAL A 4 -30.90 -32.01 -1.33
C VAL A 4 -29.77 -32.57 -2.19
N LYS A 5 -30.15 -33.35 -3.22
CA LYS A 5 -29.24 -33.78 -4.28
C LYS A 5 -28.87 -32.58 -5.14
N VAL A 6 -27.95 -31.76 -4.66
CA VAL A 6 -27.42 -30.66 -5.46
C VAL A 6 -26.38 -31.25 -6.42
N ASN A 7 -26.69 -31.24 -7.71
CA ASN A 7 -25.73 -31.60 -8.76
C ASN A 7 -24.78 -30.41 -8.97
N ILE A 8 -23.81 -30.24 -8.07
CA ILE A 8 -22.89 -29.09 -8.06
C ILE A 8 -21.63 -29.49 -8.80
N LYS A 9 -21.27 -28.73 -9.84
CA LYS A 9 -19.91 -28.72 -10.38
C LYS A 9 -18.99 -28.13 -9.30
N SER A 10 -18.45 -28.99 -8.43
CA SER A 10 -17.59 -28.71 -7.26
C SER A 10 -16.35 -27.83 -7.52
N ALA A 11 -16.09 -27.39 -8.75
CA ALA A 11 -14.83 -26.80 -9.16
C ALA A 11 -14.84 -25.28 -9.33
N ALA A 12 -16.00 -24.61 -9.34
CA ALA A 12 -16.08 -23.17 -9.61
C ALA A 12 -16.97 -22.45 -8.59
N PHE A 13 -16.57 -21.22 -8.25
CA PHE A 13 -17.40 -20.33 -7.45
C PHE A 13 -18.73 -20.06 -8.17
N PRO A 14 -19.86 -20.03 -7.45
CA PRO A 14 -21.12 -19.61 -8.05
C PRO A 14 -21.05 -18.13 -8.46
N SER A 15 -21.87 -17.74 -9.43
CA SER A 15 -21.92 -16.35 -9.92
C SER A 15 -22.25 -15.38 -8.78
N GLN A 16 -21.53 -14.26 -8.70
CA GLN A 16 -21.80 -13.21 -7.70
C GLN A 16 -22.97 -12.30 -8.10
N PHE A 17 -23.41 -12.35 -9.37
CA PHE A 17 -24.48 -11.52 -9.95
C PHE A 17 -25.87 -12.15 -9.82
N VAL A 18 -26.03 -13.02 -8.83
CA VAL A 18 -27.29 -13.71 -8.55
C VAL A 18 -28.19 -12.81 -7.68
N SER A 19 -29.51 -12.99 -7.77
CA SER A 19 -30.50 -12.21 -7.01
C SER A 19 -30.27 -12.34 -5.50
N ASP A 20 -30.64 -11.31 -4.72
CA ASP A 20 -30.44 -11.33 -3.26
C ASP A 20 -31.26 -12.44 -2.58
N ALA A 21 -32.43 -12.77 -3.14
CA ALA A 21 -33.25 -13.89 -2.68
C ALA A 21 -32.55 -15.25 -2.85
N GLU A 22 -31.81 -15.44 -3.93
CA GLU A 22 -31.03 -16.65 -4.17
C GLU A 22 -29.76 -16.69 -3.29
N LYS A 23 -29.14 -15.55 -3.00
CA LYS A 23 -28.00 -15.45 -2.06
C LYS A 23 -28.39 -15.81 -0.62
N GLU A 24 -29.63 -15.52 -0.22
CA GLU A 24 -30.16 -15.85 1.11
C GLU A 24 -30.41 -17.36 1.27
N THR A 25 -30.47 -18.13 0.17
CA THR A 25 -30.68 -19.57 0.24
C THR A 25 -29.50 -20.30 0.86
N LYS A 26 -29.80 -21.32 1.68
CA LYS A 26 -28.78 -22.22 2.26
C LYS A 26 -28.00 -22.98 1.19
N GLU A 27 -28.59 -23.18 0.01
CA GLU A 27 -27.96 -23.89 -1.11
C GLU A 27 -26.81 -23.08 -1.71
N TYR A 28 -27.01 -21.77 -1.91
CA TYR A 28 -25.95 -20.88 -2.38
C TYR A 28 -24.79 -20.79 -1.37
N GLY A 29 -25.10 -20.69 -0.07
CA GLY A 29 -24.09 -20.73 1.00
C GLY A 29 -23.31 -22.06 1.03
N LEU A 30 -23.99 -23.20 0.85
CA LEU A 30 -23.35 -24.52 0.79
C LEU A 30 -22.45 -24.65 -0.44
N GLN A 31 -22.87 -24.14 -1.60
CA GLN A 31 -22.05 -24.11 -2.82
C GLN A 31 -20.77 -23.30 -2.63
N ILE A 32 -20.86 -22.12 -2.00
CA ILE A 32 -19.68 -21.30 -1.67
C ILE A 32 -18.76 -22.05 -0.71
N GLY A 33 -19.29 -22.61 0.37
CA GLY A 33 -18.49 -23.34 1.36
C GLY A 33 -17.73 -24.52 0.75
N GLN A 34 -18.38 -25.29 -0.13
CA GLN A 34 -17.76 -26.38 -0.86
C GLN A 34 -16.71 -25.90 -1.87
N ALA A 35 -16.97 -24.79 -2.59
CA ALA A 35 -16.00 -24.20 -3.50
C ALA A 35 -14.73 -23.69 -2.76
N ILE A 36 -14.89 -23.05 -1.60
CA ILE A 36 -13.78 -22.64 -0.74
C ILE A 36 -12.99 -23.85 -0.26
N GLN A 37 -13.66 -24.87 0.28
CA GLN A 37 -13.01 -26.10 0.73
C GLN A 37 -12.20 -26.74 -0.40
N TYR A 38 -12.77 -26.79 -1.61
CA TYR A 38 -12.14 -27.38 -2.77
C TYR A 38 -10.91 -26.59 -3.24
N GLU A 39 -10.98 -25.25 -3.28
CA GLU A 39 -9.86 -24.39 -3.66
C GLU A 39 -8.70 -24.45 -2.63
N TRP A 40 -9.03 -24.57 -1.35
CA TRP A 40 -8.06 -24.52 -0.27
C TRP A 40 -7.42 -25.87 0.05
N PHE A 41 -8.19 -26.95 0.16
CA PHE A 41 -7.74 -28.17 0.86
C PHE A 41 -7.62 -29.44 0.01
N ARG A 42 -7.99 -29.42 -1.27
CA ARG A 42 -7.90 -30.62 -2.11
C ARG A 42 -6.43 -31.06 -2.25
N ARG A 43 -6.13 -32.32 -1.92
CA ARG A 43 -4.76 -32.83 -1.78
C ARG A 43 -4.09 -33.26 -3.09
N ASP A 44 -4.84 -33.30 -4.20
CA ASP A 44 -4.53 -34.13 -5.36
C ASP A 44 -4.02 -33.36 -6.60
N GLY A 45 -3.35 -32.22 -6.41
CA GLY A 45 -2.99 -31.36 -7.54
C GLY A 45 -2.08 -30.17 -7.20
N SER A 46 -1.31 -29.74 -8.20
CA SER A 46 -0.24 -28.74 -8.10
C SER A 46 -0.72 -27.27 -8.02
N GLY A 47 -2.04 -27.02 -7.90
CA GLY A 47 -2.63 -25.69 -8.10
C GLY A 47 -3.28 -25.01 -6.89
N TYR A 48 -3.33 -25.63 -5.72
CA TYR A 48 -4.20 -25.15 -4.62
C TYR A 48 -3.53 -24.12 -3.70
N ARG A 49 -4.31 -23.15 -3.22
CA ARG A 49 -3.79 -21.96 -2.51
C ARG A 49 -3.04 -22.30 -1.23
N PHE A 50 -3.59 -23.16 -0.38
CA PHE A 50 -2.96 -23.50 0.91
C PHE A 50 -1.61 -24.16 0.72
N TYR A 51 -1.54 -25.21 -0.11
CA TYR A 51 -0.30 -25.95 -0.34
C TYR A 51 0.73 -25.12 -1.10
N ASN A 52 0.30 -24.27 -2.04
CA ASN A 52 1.20 -23.33 -2.71
C ASN A 52 1.77 -22.29 -1.74
N GLN A 53 0.92 -21.72 -0.87
CA GLN A 53 1.38 -20.79 0.15
C GLN A 53 2.32 -21.47 1.15
N PHE A 54 2.00 -22.69 1.58
CA PHE A 54 2.86 -23.48 2.46
C PHE A 54 4.23 -23.77 1.84
N ARG A 55 4.27 -24.24 0.58
CA ARG A 55 5.54 -24.47 -0.15
C ARG A 55 6.33 -23.18 -0.33
N ASN A 56 5.66 -22.08 -0.70
CA ASN A 56 6.29 -20.78 -0.86
C ASN A 56 6.87 -20.28 0.47
N PHE A 57 6.12 -20.39 1.56
CA PHE A 57 6.57 -20.01 2.89
C PHE A 57 7.77 -20.85 3.34
N HIS A 58 7.70 -22.17 3.18
CA HIS A 58 8.81 -23.06 3.50
C HIS A 58 10.06 -22.71 2.69
N ARG A 59 9.90 -22.49 1.37
CA ARG A 59 10.99 -22.05 0.49
C ARG A 59 11.61 -20.74 0.98
N LEU A 60 10.82 -19.69 1.23
CA LEU A 60 11.32 -18.40 1.73
C LEU A 60 12.10 -18.56 3.03
N ARG A 61 11.64 -19.44 3.94
CA ARG A 61 12.33 -19.74 5.19
C ARG A 61 13.67 -20.45 5.00
N LEU A 62 13.81 -21.30 3.97
CA LEU A 62 15.10 -21.89 3.62
C LEU A 62 16.06 -20.82 3.11
N TYR A 63 15.60 -19.94 2.21
CA TYR A 63 16.42 -18.84 1.69
C TYR A 63 16.86 -17.84 2.77
N ALA A 64 15.98 -17.51 3.72
CA ALA A 64 16.32 -16.64 4.85
C ALA A 64 17.43 -17.24 5.74
N ARG A 65 17.49 -18.59 5.85
CA ARG A 65 18.49 -19.32 6.65
C ARG A 65 19.71 -19.76 5.85
N GLY A 66 19.73 -19.58 4.53
CA GLY A 66 20.78 -20.12 3.65
C GLY A 66 20.72 -21.63 3.42
N GLU A 67 19.67 -22.32 3.90
CA GLU A 67 19.47 -23.77 3.75
C GLU A 67 18.84 -24.14 2.39
N GLN A 68 19.02 -23.33 1.34
CA GLN A 68 18.44 -23.63 0.04
C GLN A 68 19.08 -24.86 -0.62
N SER A 69 18.32 -25.52 -1.51
CA SER A 69 18.84 -26.65 -2.28
C SER A 69 20.03 -26.21 -3.13
N VAL A 70 21.18 -26.89 -2.92
CA VAL A 70 22.40 -26.69 -3.70
C VAL A 70 22.37 -27.49 -5.01
N ALA A 71 21.34 -28.31 -5.24
CA ALA A 71 21.21 -29.12 -6.45
C ALA A 71 21.30 -28.28 -7.72
N LYS A 72 20.78 -27.04 -7.72
CA LYS A 72 20.93 -26.11 -8.84
C LYS A 72 22.41 -25.89 -9.20
N TYR A 73 23.24 -25.50 -8.24
CA TYR A 73 24.66 -25.23 -8.49
C TYR A 73 25.44 -26.50 -8.88
N LYS A 74 25.07 -27.65 -8.32
CA LYS A 74 25.68 -28.94 -8.65
C LYS A 74 25.34 -29.40 -10.07
N ASN A 75 24.10 -29.18 -10.51
CA ASN A 75 23.64 -29.53 -11.86
C ASN A 75 24.30 -28.64 -12.93
N GLU A 76 24.48 -27.34 -12.67
CA GLU A 76 25.13 -26.41 -13.61
C GLU A 76 26.62 -26.76 -13.85
N ILE A 77 27.27 -27.42 -12.89
CA ILE A 77 28.69 -27.82 -12.98
C ILE A 77 28.85 -29.26 -13.51
N ALA A 78 27.74 -29.92 -13.88
CA ALA A 78 27.73 -31.30 -14.39
C ALA A 78 28.49 -32.28 -13.48
N VAL A 79 28.29 -32.18 -12.16
CA VAL A 79 28.95 -33.00 -11.11
C VAL A 79 28.38 -34.42 -11.03
N ASP A 80 27.60 -34.86 -12.03
CA ASP A 80 27.06 -36.22 -12.09
C ASP A 80 28.16 -37.21 -12.51
N GLY A 81 29.08 -37.51 -11.59
CA GLY A 81 30.04 -38.62 -11.69
C GLY A 81 31.50 -38.29 -11.40
N ASP A 82 31.88 -37.01 -11.27
CA ASP A 82 33.28 -36.61 -11.00
C ASP A 82 33.49 -36.30 -9.51
N LEU A 83 34.28 -37.15 -8.83
CA LEU A 83 34.61 -37.07 -7.41
C LEU A 83 35.55 -35.90 -7.07
N SER A 84 36.13 -35.24 -8.07
CA SER A 84 37.06 -34.13 -7.91
C SER A 84 36.46 -32.95 -7.13
N TYR A 85 35.14 -32.82 -7.12
CA TYR A 85 34.41 -31.71 -6.50
C TYR A 85 33.82 -32.02 -5.11
N LEU A 86 34.17 -33.16 -4.51
CA LEU A 86 33.70 -33.57 -3.18
C LEU A 86 34.23 -32.66 -2.07
N ASN A 87 35.38 -32.02 -2.29
CA ASN A 87 36.06 -31.16 -1.32
C ASN A 87 35.57 -29.71 -1.33
N LEU A 88 34.64 -29.35 -2.20
CA LEU A 88 34.06 -28.00 -2.21
C LEU A 88 32.98 -27.89 -1.15
N ASP A 89 33.05 -26.84 -0.32
CA ASP A 89 31.93 -26.47 0.55
C ASP A 89 30.87 -25.78 -0.30
N TRP A 90 29.71 -26.43 -0.38
CA TRP A 90 28.57 -25.99 -1.17
C TRP A 90 27.56 -25.18 -0.35
N THR A 91 27.85 -24.93 0.93
CA THR A 91 26.94 -24.24 1.85
C THR A 91 26.72 -22.79 1.40
N PRO A 92 25.47 -22.40 1.08
CA PRO A 92 25.19 -21.03 0.68
C PRO A 92 25.35 -20.06 1.84
N VAL A 93 26.08 -18.96 1.63
CA VAL A 93 26.21 -17.90 2.64
C VAL A 93 24.88 -17.13 2.73
N PRO A 94 24.30 -16.94 3.93
CA PRO A 94 23.04 -16.22 4.09
C PRO A 94 23.25 -14.71 3.96
N VAL A 95 23.16 -14.18 2.73
CA VAL A 95 23.33 -12.73 2.47
C VAL A 95 22.03 -11.94 2.65
N ILE A 96 20.87 -12.60 2.54
CA ILE A 96 19.54 -11.96 2.57
C ILE A 96 19.29 -11.16 3.86
N PRO A 97 19.58 -11.66 5.09
CA PRO A 97 19.33 -10.90 6.32
C PRO A 97 20.00 -9.52 6.33
N LYS A 98 21.25 -9.44 5.86
CA LYS A 98 21.99 -8.18 5.77
C LYS A 98 21.29 -7.15 4.86
N PHE A 99 20.75 -7.60 3.73
CA PHE A 99 20.02 -6.70 2.82
C PHE A 99 18.69 -6.23 3.42
N VAL A 100 18.00 -7.10 4.17
CA VAL A 100 16.80 -6.71 4.91
C VAL A 100 17.13 -5.59 5.91
N ASP A 101 18.20 -5.72 6.68
CA ASP A 101 18.60 -4.70 7.66
C ASP A 101 18.90 -3.35 6.98
N ILE A 102 19.62 -3.35 5.85
CA ILE A 102 19.92 -2.13 5.09
C ILE A 102 18.63 -1.45 4.60
N VAL A 103 17.70 -2.23 4.04
CA VAL A 103 16.44 -1.69 3.51
C VAL A 103 15.55 -1.19 4.63
N VAL A 104 15.43 -1.94 5.74
CA VAL A 104 14.63 -1.55 6.90
C VAL A 104 15.16 -0.25 7.51
N ASN A 105 16.48 -0.12 7.66
CA ASN A 105 17.10 1.12 8.11
C ASN A 105 16.80 2.29 7.15
N GLY A 106 16.93 2.09 5.83
CA GLY A 106 16.62 3.12 4.84
C GLY A 106 15.13 3.50 4.77
N MET A 107 14.22 2.59 5.09
CA MET A 107 12.78 2.85 5.18
C MET A 107 12.40 3.53 6.49
N SER A 108 13.05 3.21 7.60
CA SER A 108 12.79 3.82 8.91
C SER A 108 13.04 5.33 8.89
N ASP A 109 14.02 5.79 8.11
CA ASP A 109 14.30 7.23 7.92
C ASP A 109 13.20 7.95 7.14
N ARG A 110 12.32 7.23 6.43
CA ARG A 110 11.23 7.79 5.62
C ARG A 110 9.87 7.38 6.18
N LEU A 111 9.50 7.95 7.32
CA LEU A 111 8.12 7.88 7.82
C LEU A 111 7.18 8.50 6.78
N PHE A 112 6.52 7.65 6.00
CA PHE A 112 5.51 8.07 5.01
C PHE A 112 4.33 8.70 5.75
N LYS A 113 4.26 10.03 5.74
CA LYS A 113 3.06 10.75 6.18
C LYS A 113 2.02 10.66 5.07
N VAL A 114 0.85 10.11 5.38
CA VAL A 114 -0.29 10.10 4.46
C VAL A 114 -0.71 11.55 4.23
N LYS A 115 -0.46 12.06 3.02
CA LYS A 115 -0.95 13.37 2.56
C LYS A 115 -2.27 13.13 1.83
N ALA A 116 -3.39 13.38 2.50
CA ALA A 116 -4.71 13.33 1.89
C ALA A 116 -5.14 14.74 1.49
N TYR A 117 -5.59 14.92 0.26
CA TYR A 117 -6.17 16.16 -0.24
C TYR A 117 -7.58 15.88 -0.72
N ALA A 118 -8.54 16.74 -0.35
CA ALA A 118 -9.87 16.69 -0.94
C ALA A 118 -9.80 17.17 -2.40
N GLN A 119 -10.34 16.38 -3.32
CA GLN A 119 -10.46 16.71 -4.75
C GLN A 119 -11.87 17.20 -5.13
N ASP A 120 -12.76 17.35 -4.16
CA ASP A 120 -14.11 17.87 -4.40
C ASP A 120 -14.07 19.35 -4.87
N ALA A 121 -14.98 19.70 -5.79
CA ALA A 121 -15.03 21.02 -6.41
C ALA A 121 -15.29 22.15 -5.39
N MET A 122 -16.13 21.90 -4.38
CA MET A 122 -16.44 22.87 -3.34
C MET A 122 -15.25 23.07 -2.39
N SER A 123 -14.58 21.97 -2.03
CA SER A 123 -13.33 22.00 -1.27
C SER A 123 -12.19 22.71 -2.01
N GLN A 124 -12.06 22.49 -3.32
CA GLN A 124 -11.08 23.17 -4.17
C GLN A 124 -11.36 24.67 -4.28
N SER A 125 -12.64 25.06 -4.38
CA SER A 125 -13.05 26.47 -4.40
C SER A 125 -12.71 27.18 -3.08
N LYS A 126 -13.01 26.56 -1.93
CA LYS A 126 -12.65 27.09 -0.59
C LYS A 126 -11.14 27.27 -0.44
N ARG A 127 -10.34 26.34 -0.96
CA ARG A 127 -8.87 26.42 -0.96
C ARG A 127 -8.34 27.54 -1.86
N SER A 128 -8.90 27.68 -3.06
CA SER A 128 -8.51 28.72 -4.02
C SER A 128 -8.79 30.11 -3.45
N LYS A 129 -9.99 30.33 -2.87
CA LYS A 129 -10.32 31.60 -2.22
C LYS A 129 -9.37 31.99 -1.09
N TYR A 130 -8.93 31.01 -0.29
CA TYR A 130 -7.97 31.26 0.77
C TYR A 130 -6.58 31.59 0.21
N GLN A 131 -6.16 30.92 -0.86
CA GLN A 131 -4.93 31.25 -1.59
C GLN A 131 -4.99 32.68 -2.17
N ASP A 132 -6.06 33.02 -2.86
CA ASP A 132 -6.26 34.34 -3.48
C ASP A 132 -6.21 35.47 -2.44
N MET A 133 -6.78 35.24 -1.24
CA MET A 133 -6.76 36.20 -0.14
C MET A 133 -5.33 36.45 0.38
N VAL A 134 -4.55 35.38 0.58
CA VAL A 134 -3.17 35.48 1.08
C VAL A 134 -2.25 36.09 0.01
N GLU A 135 -2.45 35.75 -1.26
CA GLU A 135 -1.73 36.32 -2.39
C GLU A 135 -2.02 37.82 -2.55
N ALA A 136 -3.28 38.24 -2.44
CA ALA A 136 -3.65 39.65 -2.46
C ALA A 136 -2.97 40.45 -1.33
N GLN A 137 -2.84 39.87 -0.13
CA GLN A 137 -2.15 40.51 0.99
C GLN A 137 -0.63 40.49 0.84
N MET A 138 -0.06 39.48 0.19
CA MET A 138 1.36 39.44 -0.16
C MET A 138 1.71 40.58 -1.12
N VAL A 139 0.93 40.73 -2.20
CA VAL A 139 1.16 41.77 -3.22
C VAL A 139 0.90 43.17 -2.65
N ALA A 140 -0.13 43.33 -1.83
CA ALA A 140 -0.52 44.61 -1.27
C ALA A 140 0.22 44.97 0.03
N LYS A 141 1.21 44.18 0.48
CA LYS A 141 1.84 44.32 1.79
C LYS A 141 2.33 45.73 2.10
N ASP A 142 3.07 46.35 1.17
CA ASP A 142 3.63 47.70 1.33
C ASP A 142 2.51 48.77 1.42
N PHE A 143 1.51 48.65 0.56
CA PHE A 143 0.35 49.55 0.56
C PHE A 143 -0.51 49.41 1.83
N LEU A 144 -0.71 48.18 2.31
CA LEU A 144 -1.48 47.90 3.52
C LEU A 144 -0.75 48.38 4.79
N MET A 145 0.59 48.33 4.82
CA MET A 145 1.39 48.93 5.90
C MET A 145 1.27 50.45 5.92
N ASP A 146 1.31 51.12 4.77
CA ASP A 146 1.12 52.56 4.66
C ASP A 146 -0.29 52.99 5.12
N VAL A 147 -1.32 52.23 4.73
CA VAL A 147 -2.71 52.46 5.15
C VAL A 147 -2.90 52.21 6.66
N GLN A 148 -2.23 51.22 7.23
CA GLN A 148 -2.27 50.95 8.67
C GLN A 148 -1.62 52.09 9.47
N GLN A 149 -0.47 52.60 9.02
CA GLN A 149 0.20 53.74 9.64
C GLN A 149 -0.62 55.04 9.56
N GLN A 150 -1.33 55.25 8.45
CA GLN A 150 -2.09 56.48 8.21
C GLN A 150 -3.50 56.46 8.80
N SER A 151 -4.19 55.31 8.80
CA SER A 151 -5.59 55.20 9.26
C SER A 151 -5.74 54.68 10.69
N GLY A 152 -4.70 54.04 11.26
CA GLY A 152 -4.76 53.41 12.58
C GLY A 152 -5.63 52.15 12.67
N PHE A 153 -6.20 51.69 11.55
CA PHE A 153 -6.93 50.42 11.44
C PHE A 153 -6.01 49.33 10.89
N ASP A 154 -6.16 48.10 11.39
CA ASP A 154 -5.44 46.93 10.88
C ASP A 154 -6.21 46.31 9.69
N PRO A 155 -5.71 46.44 8.45
CA PRO A 155 -6.38 45.91 7.27
C PRO A 155 -6.02 44.43 6.99
N PHE A 156 -5.15 43.81 7.80
CA PHE A 156 -4.67 42.46 7.56
C PHE A 156 -5.60 41.39 8.16
N THR A 157 -5.89 40.32 7.41
CA THR A 157 -6.59 39.14 7.97
C THR A 157 -5.63 38.08 8.52
N VAL A 158 -4.34 38.20 8.21
CA VAL A 158 -3.24 37.36 8.68
C VAL A 158 -2.11 38.26 9.16
N SER A 159 -1.44 37.92 10.28
CA SER A 159 -0.38 38.77 10.83
C SER A 159 0.69 39.12 9.77
N PRO A 160 1.07 40.40 9.62
CA PRO A 160 2.01 40.87 8.59
C PRO A 160 3.37 40.14 8.56
N ASP A 161 3.78 39.62 9.73
CA ASP A 161 5.03 38.89 9.93
C ASP A 161 4.99 37.44 9.43
N GLN A 162 3.81 36.89 9.22
CA GLN A 162 3.61 35.51 8.72
C GLN A 162 3.23 35.45 7.24
N LEU A 163 3.14 36.60 6.57
CA LEU A 163 2.85 36.65 5.15
C LEU A 163 4.05 36.13 4.34
N PRO A 164 3.84 35.18 3.42
CA PRO A 164 4.89 34.70 2.53
C PRO A 164 5.39 35.85 1.64
N GLN A 165 6.67 35.83 1.25
CA GLN A 165 7.26 36.82 0.36
C GLN A 165 7.42 36.30 -1.08
N THR A 166 7.36 34.99 -1.26
CA THR A 166 7.56 34.31 -2.55
C THR A 166 6.47 33.27 -2.83
N ASP A 167 6.27 32.94 -4.11
CA ASP A 167 5.30 31.92 -4.53
C ASP A 167 5.58 30.54 -3.91
N GLU A 168 6.85 30.22 -3.69
CA GLU A 168 7.29 28.97 -3.04
C GLU A 168 6.88 28.96 -1.56
N GLU A 169 7.09 30.08 -0.85
CA GLU A 169 6.64 30.25 0.53
C GLU A 169 5.12 30.27 0.65
N LEU A 170 4.40 30.84 -0.33
CA LEU A 170 2.94 30.81 -0.39
C LEU A 170 2.45 29.36 -0.50
N SER A 171 3.06 28.56 -1.38
CA SER A 171 2.71 27.15 -1.53
C SER A 171 2.96 26.34 -0.25
N LEU A 172 4.02 26.66 0.49
CA LEU A 172 4.38 26.02 1.75
C LEU A 172 3.45 26.47 2.88
N TYR A 173 3.15 27.77 2.96
CA TYR A 173 2.22 28.37 3.90
C TYR A 173 0.83 27.73 3.77
N MET A 174 0.35 27.55 2.54
CA MET A 174 -0.90 26.85 2.26
C MET A 174 -0.87 25.38 2.72
N GLN A 175 0.27 24.69 2.62
CA GLN A 175 0.37 23.30 3.08
C GLN A 175 0.40 23.16 4.61
N ILE A 176 0.92 24.15 5.32
CA ILE A 176 1.05 24.12 6.78
C ILE A 176 -0.21 24.66 7.47
N ASN A 177 -0.74 25.78 6.97
CA ASN A 177 -1.73 26.58 7.68
C ASN A 177 -3.17 26.40 7.17
N TYR A 178 -3.38 25.99 5.91
CA TYR A 178 -4.72 25.71 5.42
C TYR A 178 -5.24 24.38 5.98
N LYS A 179 -6.08 24.48 7.00
CA LYS A 179 -6.87 23.35 7.51
C LYS A 179 -8.28 23.47 6.93
N PRO A 180 -8.75 22.51 6.12
CA PRO A 180 -10.13 22.52 5.68
C PRO A 180 -11.03 22.40 6.92
N SER A 181 -12.00 23.30 7.03
CA SER A 181 -13.03 23.19 8.06
C SER A 181 -13.78 21.88 7.86
N ILE A 182 -13.92 21.09 8.93
CA ILE A 182 -14.85 19.97 8.94
C ILE A 182 -16.24 20.60 9.03
N GLU A 183 -17.09 20.33 8.03
CA GLU A 183 -18.53 20.62 8.08
C GLU A 183 -19.25 19.64 9.03
#